data_AF-A0A3S0YHE4-F1
#
_entry.id   AF-A0A3S0YHE4-F1
#
_cell.length_a   1.000
_cell.length_b   1.000
_cell.length_c   1.000
_cell.angle_alpha   90.00
_cell.angle_beta   90.00
_cell.angle_gamma   90.00
#
_symmetry.space_group_name_H-M   'P 1'
#
loop_
_entity.id
_entity.type
_entity.pdbx_description
1 polymer ?
#
loop_
_entity_poly.entity_id
_entity_poly.type
_entity_poly.pdbx_seq_one_letter_code
_entity_poly.pdbx_strand_id
1 'polypeptide(L)'
;MSNEKKDRLSGVHSLFSNSEAKNCQSSKTVIIERYSDSDYKPKESAHELNSNTEISYLLRLQTKQKQRFIYAPDEQTQEKIITTQDRYGYPCELVFLDDPESITQFLDHVSTGDSLLIIAQGCLNEHLIAGLDADSYIEWITEDLELADKELKQIELYSCNMGSSDDYINELKHGLSSVCHRLVAYKTLCGAGKEGKVFIKESGNNKDQDLFYDESNLPNELKVVEYIRPYNNQKCIRQ
;
A
#
# COMPACT_ATOMS: atom_id res chain seq x y z
N MET A 1 -67.80 -17.43 8.49
CA MET A 1 -68.52 -17.20 9.76
C MET A 1 -67.56 -17.43 10.91
N SER A 2 -67.42 -16.42 11.77
CA SER A 2 -67.00 -16.45 13.19
C SER A 2 -65.77 -17.28 13.57
N ASN A 3 -64.64 -16.66 13.91
CA ASN A 3 -64.25 -16.14 15.25
C ASN A 3 -63.19 -17.08 15.85
N GLU A 4 -61.94 -16.63 15.92
CA GLU A 4 -61.36 -15.92 17.08
C GLU A 4 -61.34 -16.73 18.38
N LYS A 5 -60.12 -17.09 18.79
CA LYS A 5 -59.52 -17.01 20.15
C LYS A 5 -58.03 -17.37 19.95
N LYS A 6 -57.05 -16.46 19.93
CA LYS A 6 -56.62 -15.46 20.93
C LYS A 6 -56.52 -16.02 22.34
N ASP A 7 -55.29 -16.25 22.76
CA ASP A 7 -54.60 -15.60 23.89
C ASP A 7 -53.46 -16.54 24.36
N ARG A 8 -52.35 -16.14 24.96
CA ARG A 8 -51.65 -14.88 25.26
C ARG A 8 -50.32 -15.33 25.89
N LEU A 9 -49.47 -14.35 26.17
CA LEU A 9 -48.28 -14.35 27.04
C LEU A 9 -46.98 -14.41 26.25
N SER A 10 -46.04 -13.50 26.40
CA SER A 10 -45.94 -12.28 27.23
C SER A 10 -44.56 -11.69 26.96
N GLY A 11 -44.43 -10.37 26.88
CA GLY A 11 -43.12 -9.73 27.02
C GLY A 11 -42.89 -8.58 26.05
N VAL A 12 -43.43 -7.42 26.41
CA VAL A 12 -42.96 -6.13 25.90
C VAL A 12 -41.58 -5.86 26.51
N HIS A 13 -40.59 -5.54 25.68
CA HIS A 13 -39.68 -4.42 25.90
C HIS A 13 -39.07 -3.99 24.56
N SER A 14 -39.67 -2.95 23.98
CA SER A 14 -38.98 -2.04 23.06
C SER A 14 -38.08 -1.15 23.91
N LEU A 15 -36.78 -1.24 23.72
CA LEU A 15 -35.80 -0.24 24.15
C LEU A 15 -34.66 -0.24 23.13
N PHE A 16 -34.64 0.80 22.30
CA PHE A 16 -33.48 1.49 21.69
C PHE A 16 -32.20 0.66 21.41
N SER A 17 -31.58 0.74 20.24
CA SER A 17 -31.41 1.92 19.41
C SER A 17 -30.99 1.49 18.01
N ASN A 18 -31.20 2.39 17.05
CA ASN A 18 -30.42 2.45 15.82
C ASN A 18 -28.93 2.21 16.13
N SER A 19 -28.45 0.98 15.97
CA SER A 19 -27.08 0.82 15.50
C SER A 19 -27.20 1.07 14.01
N GLU A 20 -26.87 2.30 13.61
CA GLU A 20 -26.43 2.57 12.24
C GLU A 20 -25.69 1.32 11.76
N ALA A 21 -26.26 0.64 10.77
CA ALA A 21 -25.47 -0.26 9.98
C ALA A 21 -24.36 0.62 9.44
N LYS A 22 -23.20 0.63 10.13
CA LYS A 22 -21.99 1.29 9.66
C LYS A 22 -21.91 0.85 8.21
N ASN A 23 -22.06 1.82 7.30
CA ASN A 23 -21.86 1.62 5.88
C ASN A 23 -20.61 0.76 5.77
N CYS A 24 -20.78 -0.52 5.43
CA CYS A 24 -19.64 -1.40 5.23
C CYS A 24 -19.07 -0.94 3.90
N GLN A 25 -18.29 0.16 3.93
CA GLN A 25 -17.47 0.58 2.81
C GLN A 25 -16.69 -0.66 2.41
N SER A 26 -16.88 -1.08 1.16
CA SER A 26 -16.13 -2.19 0.61
C SER A 26 -14.65 -1.84 0.72
N SER A 27 -13.91 -2.64 1.49
CA SER A 27 -12.44 -2.55 1.59
C SER A 27 -11.85 -2.44 0.19
N LYS A 28 -11.04 -1.40 -0.02
CA LYS A 28 -10.38 -1.10 -1.31
C LYS A 28 -8.88 -1.01 -1.12
N THR A 29 -8.16 -0.96 -2.24
CA THR A 29 -6.72 -0.66 -2.25
C THR A 29 -6.52 0.79 -2.68
N VAL A 30 -5.85 1.57 -1.82
CA VAL A 30 -5.35 2.91 -2.13
C VAL A 30 -3.91 2.79 -2.61
N ILE A 31 -3.59 3.44 -3.72
CA ILE A 31 -2.28 3.39 -4.35
C ILE A 31 -1.57 4.71 -4.10
N ILE A 32 -0.35 4.63 -3.58
CA ILE A 32 0.56 5.76 -3.42
C ILE A 32 1.88 5.47 -4.12
N GLU A 33 2.53 6.51 -4.60
CA GLU A 33 3.88 6.45 -5.16
C GLU A 33 4.83 7.17 -4.24
N ARG A 34 5.97 6.55 -3.92
CA ARG A 34 7.05 7.20 -3.20
C ARG A 34 8.28 7.28 -4.09
N TYR A 35 8.79 8.48 -4.25
CA TYR A 35 10.03 8.77 -4.96
C TYR A 35 11.15 9.09 -3.98
N SER A 36 12.39 8.79 -4.37
CA SER A 36 13.56 9.28 -3.66
C SER A 36 13.81 10.76 -3.97
N ASP A 37 14.71 11.38 -3.21
CA ASP A 37 15.26 12.69 -3.57
C ASP A 37 15.97 12.62 -4.93
N SER A 38 15.87 13.69 -5.70
CA SER A 38 16.61 13.95 -6.94
C SER A 38 18.11 13.63 -6.88
N ASP A 39 18.75 13.81 -5.72
CA ASP A 39 20.18 13.53 -5.52
C ASP A 39 20.48 12.05 -5.27
N TYR A 40 19.48 11.25 -4.89
CA TYR A 40 19.64 9.82 -4.69
C TYR A 40 19.59 9.08 -6.04
N LYS A 41 20.72 8.48 -6.43
CA LYS A 41 20.88 7.70 -7.67
C LYS A 41 20.26 8.36 -8.92
N PRO A 42 20.71 9.57 -9.29
CA PRO A 42 20.09 10.38 -10.35
C PRO A 42 20.02 9.67 -11.72
N LYS A 43 20.91 8.71 -11.99
CA LYS A 43 20.91 7.90 -13.22
C LYS A 43 19.72 6.94 -13.31
N GLU A 44 19.17 6.53 -12.17
CA GLU A 44 18.07 5.56 -12.06
C GLU A 44 16.70 6.27 -12.00
N SER A 45 16.68 7.55 -11.62
CA SER A 45 15.47 8.37 -11.50
C SER A 45 14.53 8.33 -12.71
N ALA A 46 15.08 8.34 -13.93
CA ALA A 46 14.27 8.28 -15.16
C ALA A 46 13.54 6.93 -15.31
N HIS A 47 14.17 5.84 -14.90
CA HIS A 47 13.54 4.51 -14.93
C HIS A 47 12.45 4.40 -13.88
N GLU A 48 12.69 4.92 -12.66
CA GLU A 48 11.68 4.99 -11.60
C GLU A 48 10.45 5.82 -12.04
N LEU A 49 10.67 7.03 -12.55
CA LEU A 49 9.61 7.93 -13.04
C LEU A 49 8.72 7.27 -14.08
N ASN A 50 9.32 6.65 -15.10
CA ASN A 50 8.58 6.00 -16.18
C ASN A 50 7.80 4.78 -15.65
N SER A 51 8.48 3.90 -14.92
CA SER A 51 7.90 2.64 -14.45
C SER A 51 6.76 2.89 -13.46
N ASN A 52 6.94 3.81 -12.50
CA ASN A 52 5.92 4.18 -11.52
C ASN A 52 4.71 4.81 -12.20
N THR A 53 4.93 5.70 -13.18
CA THR A 53 3.83 6.35 -13.94
C THR A 53 2.99 5.33 -14.70
N GLU A 54 3.62 4.38 -15.39
CA GLU A 54 2.92 3.33 -16.16
C GLU A 54 2.14 2.38 -15.25
N ILE A 55 2.77 1.84 -14.19
CA ILE A 55 2.08 0.89 -13.30
C ILE A 55 0.99 1.56 -12.48
N SER A 56 1.22 2.77 -11.99
CA SER A 56 0.22 3.54 -11.24
C SER A 56 -1.03 3.80 -12.08
N TYR A 57 -0.86 4.23 -13.33
CA TYR A 57 -2.00 4.43 -14.22
C TYR A 57 -2.87 3.17 -14.35
N LEU A 58 -2.24 2.02 -14.61
CA LEU A 58 -2.94 0.75 -14.78
C LEU A 58 -3.65 0.32 -13.49
N LEU A 59 -2.97 0.37 -12.35
CA LEU A 59 -3.54 -0.02 -11.07
C LEU A 59 -4.68 0.90 -10.65
N ARG A 60 -4.56 2.21 -10.87
CA ARG A 60 -5.63 3.17 -10.56
C ARG A 60 -6.88 2.96 -11.42
N LEU A 61 -6.74 2.58 -12.69
CA LEU A 61 -7.89 2.18 -13.51
C LEU A 61 -8.61 0.96 -12.93
N GLN A 62 -7.86 -0.01 -12.42
CA GLN A 62 -8.41 -1.23 -11.80
C GLN A 62 -9.12 -0.94 -10.48
N THR A 63 -8.52 -0.11 -9.62
CA THR A 63 -9.08 0.27 -8.32
C THR A 63 -10.09 1.41 -8.40
N LYS A 64 -10.27 2.01 -9.59
CA LYS A 64 -11.08 3.21 -9.84
C LYS A 64 -10.66 4.42 -9.00
N GLN A 65 -9.38 4.48 -8.61
CA GLN A 65 -8.80 5.63 -7.92
C GLN A 65 -8.57 6.77 -8.91
N LYS A 66 -9.21 7.92 -8.69
CA LYS A 66 -9.16 9.05 -9.64
C LYS A 66 -7.87 9.87 -9.50
N GLN A 67 -7.38 10.02 -8.28
CA GLN A 67 -6.18 10.78 -7.93
C GLN A 67 -4.93 9.92 -7.99
N ARG A 68 -3.80 10.56 -8.29
CA ARG A 68 -2.47 9.98 -8.13
C ARG A 68 -1.83 10.61 -6.89
N PHE A 69 -1.78 9.83 -5.81
CA PHE A 69 -1.16 10.23 -4.55
C PHE A 69 0.34 9.98 -4.63
N ILE A 70 1.14 11.01 -4.42
CA ILE A 70 2.58 11.00 -4.66
C ILE A 70 3.28 11.61 -3.47
N TYR A 71 4.26 10.93 -2.90
CA TYR A 71 5.24 11.54 -2.02
C TYR A 71 6.54 11.73 -2.80
N ALA A 72 6.92 12.98 -3.04
CA ALA A 72 8.14 13.38 -3.73
C ALA A 72 8.78 14.55 -2.95
N PRO A 73 9.97 14.36 -2.36
CA PRO A 73 10.51 15.27 -1.34
C PRO A 73 11.03 16.60 -1.90
N ASP A 74 11.23 16.71 -3.22
CA ASP A 74 11.84 17.88 -3.85
C ASP A 74 11.07 18.33 -5.11
N GLU A 75 11.06 19.65 -5.34
CA GLU A 75 10.36 20.27 -6.48
C GLU A 75 10.86 19.75 -7.84
N GLN A 76 12.14 19.41 -7.96
CA GLN A 76 12.72 18.92 -9.21
C GLN A 76 12.13 17.55 -9.60
N THR A 77 11.90 16.68 -8.63
CA THR A 77 11.22 15.40 -8.81
C THR A 77 9.75 15.61 -9.15
N GLN A 78 9.07 16.56 -8.50
CA GLN A 78 7.67 16.89 -8.82
C GLN A 78 7.51 17.39 -10.27
N GLU A 79 8.38 18.30 -10.74
CA GLU A 79 8.38 18.78 -12.13
C GLU A 79 8.56 17.65 -13.15
N LYS A 80 9.47 16.71 -12.86
CA LYS A 80 9.70 15.53 -13.70
C LYS A 80 8.48 14.61 -13.72
N ILE A 81 7.77 14.45 -12.60
CA ILE A 81 6.54 13.64 -12.52
C ILE A 81 5.43 14.27 -13.39
N ILE A 82 5.22 15.58 -13.28
CA ILE A 82 4.24 16.33 -14.09
C ILE A 82 4.56 16.15 -15.58
N THR A 83 5.81 16.42 -15.97
CA THR A 83 6.26 16.29 -17.37
C THR A 83 6.10 14.86 -17.89
N THR A 84 6.39 13.87 -17.05
CA THR A 84 6.27 12.45 -17.42
C THR A 84 4.80 12.08 -17.62
N GLN A 85 3.90 12.49 -16.71
CA GLN A 85 2.47 12.24 -16.85
C GLN A 85 1.91 12.85 -18.15
N ASP A 86 2.27 14.09 -18.46
CA ASP A 86 1.84 14.78 -19.68
C ASP A 86 2.33 14.06 -20.93
N ARG A 87 3.59 13.62 -20.92
CA ARG A 87 4.20 12.86 -22.03
C ARG A 87 3.47 11.54 -22.30
N TYR A 88 3.05 10.84 -21.25
CA TYR A 88 2.28 9.59 -21.38
C TYR A 88 0.80 9.83 -21.72
N GLY A 89 0.27 11.03 -21.47
CA GLY A 89 -1.13 11.36 -21.71
C GLY A 89 -2.08 10.63 -20.77
N TYR A 90 -1.70 10.46 -19.50
CA TYR A 90 -2.52 9.81 -18.47
C TYR A 90 -3.19 10.85 -17.57
N PRO A 91 -4.36 11.39 -17.97
CA PRO A 91 -4.97 12.49 -17.24
C PRO A 91 -5.46 12.04 -15.86
N CYS A 92 -4.96 12.69 -14.81
CA CYS A 92 -5.50 12.59 -13.47
C CYS A 92 -5.08 13.78 -12.61
N GLU A 93 -5.81 13.98 -11.52
CA GLU A 93 -5.41 14.90 -10.46
C GLU A 93 -4.17 14.34 -9.74
N LEU A 94 -3.11 15.15 -9.71
CA LEU A 94 -1.90 14.89 -8.94
C LEU A 94 -2.09 15.48 -7.54
N VAL A 95 -1.84 14.67 -6.51
CA VAL A 95 -1.89 15.10 -5.11
C VAL A 95 -0.54 14.78 -4.49
N PHE A 96 0.27 15.81 -4.25
CA PHE A 96 1.58 15.69 -3.63
C PHE A 96 1.41 15.67 -2.10
N LEU A 97 1.93 14.64 -1.45
CA LEU A 97 1.74 14.35 -0.03
C LEU A 97 2.84 15.02 0.84
N ASP A 98 3.14 16.28 0.55
CA ASP A 98 4.18 17.09 1.20
C ASP A 98 3.62 18.26 2.02
N ASP A 99 2.30 18.47 1.98
CA ASP A 99 1.61 19.50 2.75
C ASP A 99 0.37 18.96 3.51
N PRO A 100 -0.04 19.63 4.61
CA PRO A 100 -1.15 19.15 5.45
C PRO A 100 -2.52 19.07 4.75
N GLU A 101 -2.81 19.91 3.75
CA GLU A 101 -4.08 19.89 3.03
C GLU A 101 -4.15 18.63 2.14
N SER A 102 -3.08 18.33 1.43
CA SER A 102 -2.95 17.13 0.61
C SER A 102 -2.95 15.84 1.44
N ILE A 103 -2.32 15.85 2.62
CA ILE A 103 -2.40 14.74 3.59
C ILE A 103 -3.85 14.54 4.05
N THR A 104 -4.56 15.62 4.38
CA THR A 104 -5.99 15.55 4.76
C THR A 104 -6.82 14.93 3.63
N GLN A 105 -6.62 15.39 2.39
CA GLN A 105 -7.29 14.82 1.22
C GLN A 105 -6.99 13.33 1.05
N PHE A 106 -5.76 12.89 1.27
CA PHE A 106 -5.38 11.48 1.25
C PHE A 106 -6.06 10.66 2.35
N LEU A 107 -6.08 11.17 3.58
CA LEU A 107 -6.68 10.48 4.73
C LEU A 107 -8.19 10.29 4.57
N ASP A 108 -8.89 11.20 3.89
CA ASP A 108 -10.30 11.05 3.51
C ASP A 108 -10.54 9.87 2.54
N HIS A 109 -9.51 9.45 1.81
CA HIS A 109 -9.58 8.32 0.90
C HIS A 109 -9.19 6.99 1.54
N VAL A 110 -8.57 7.00 2.72
CA VAL A 110 -8.11 5.79 3.41
C VAL A 110 -9.01 5.52 4.61
N SER A 111 -9.62 4.33 4.66
CA SER A 111 -10.43 3.89 5.79
C SER A 111 -9.81 2.69 6.51
N THR A 112 -10.20 2.47 7.77
CA THR A 112 -9.84 1.24 8.49
C THR A 112 -10.26 0.01 7.69
N GLY A 113 -9.36 -0.98 7.61
CA GLY A 113 -9.56 -2.19 6.82
C GLY A 113 -9.31 -2.03 5.31
N ASP A 114 -8.98 -0.83 4.80
CA ASP A 114 -8.43 -0.68 3.45
C ASP A 114 -7.02 -1.27 3.36
N SER A 115 -6.54 -1.47 2.14
CA SER A 115 -5.15 -1.83 1.86
C SER A 115 -4.43 -0.66 1.23
N LEU A 116 -3.16 -0.50 1.54
CA LEU A 116 -2.28 0.48 0.91
C LEU A 116 -1.29 -0.26 0.01
N LEU A 117 -1.16 0.17 -1.24
CA LEU A 117 -0.13 -0.29 -2.15
C LEU A 117 0.84 0.85 -2.39
N ILE A 118 2.12 0.63 -2.09
CA ILE A 118 3.19 1.61 -2.23
C ILE A 118 4.08 1.21 -3.38
N ILE A 119 4.13 2.04 -4.42
CA ILE A 119 5.03 1.89 -5.56
C ILE A 119 6.28 2.73 -5.27
N ALA A 120 7.44 2.08 -5.22
CA ALA A 120 8.69 2.76 -4.90
C ALA A 120 9.88 1.96 -5.41
N GLN A 121 10.98 2.64 -5.76
CA GLN A 121 12.22 1.96 -6.11
C GLN A 121 12.82 1.25 -4.90
N GLY A 122 13.12 -0.05 -5.03
CA GLY A 122 13.87 -0.82 -4.03
C GLY A 122 15.36 -0.87 -4.35
N CYS A 123 16.21 -0.82 -3.34
CA CYS A 123 17.64 -1.04 -3.44
C CYS A 123 18.09 -2.09 -2.41
N LEU A 124 18.08 -3.36 -2.82
CA LEU A 124 18.43 -4.50 -1.96
C LEU A 124 19.84 -4.39 -1.37
N ASN A 125 20.82 -3.93 -2.14
CA ASN A 125 22.22 -3.85 -1.69
C ASN A 125 22.44 -2.81 -0.57
N GLU A 126 21.60 -1.79 -0.51
CA GLU A 126 21.67 -0.74 0.52
C GLU A 126 20.57 -0.91 1.57
N HIS A 127 19.67 -1.89 1.39
CA HIS A 127 18.48 -2.10 2.22
C HIS A 127 17.59 -0.85 2.28
N LEU A 128 17.34 -0.20 1.13
CA LEU A 128 16.55 1.04 1.06
C LEU A 128 15.31 0.89 0.17
N ILE A 129 14.23 1.61 0.50
CA ILE A 129 13.09 1.85 -0.40
C ILE A 129 12.94 3.36 -0.60
N ALA A 130 12.97 3.81 -1.86
CA ALA A 130 12.97 5.23 -2.23
C ALA A 130 14.02 6.06 -1.45
N GLY A 131 15.20 5.46 -1.23
CA GLY A 131 16.29 6.09 -0.47
C GLY A 131 16.15 6.05 1.05
N LEU A 132 15.09 5.45 1.59
CA LEU A 132 14.87 5.33 3.04
C LEU A 132 15.23 3.97 3.58
N ASP A 133 15.93 3.96 4.72
CA ASP A 133 16.07 2.79 5.57
C ASP A 133 14.73 2.46 6.27
N ALA A 134 14.68 1.34 7.00
CA ALA A 134 13.43 0.87 7.57
C ALA A 134 12.87 1.83 8.62
N ASP A 135 13.71 2.40 9.49
CA ASP A 135 13.30 3.35 10.53
C ASP A 135 12.67 4.61 9.92
N SER A 136 13.36 5.23 8.96
CA SER A 136 12.85 6.42 8.26
C SER A 136 11.59 6.11 7.44
N TYR A 137 11.48 4.89 6.90
CA TYR A 137 10.29 4.46 6.16
C TYR A 137 9.09 4.20 7.08
N ILE A 138 9.33 3.72 8.30
CA ILE A 138 8.30 3.59 9.34
C ILE A 138 7.81 4.98 9.74
N GLU A 139 8.72 5.90 10.09
CA GLU A 139 8.42 7.28 10.45
C GLU A 139 7.57 7.95 9.36
N TRP A 140 7.99 7.82 8.10
CA TRP A 140 7.23 8.33 6.96
C TRP A 140 5.78 7.78 6.90
N ILE A 141 5.57 6.49 7.14
CA ILE A 141 4.22 5.92 7.12
C ILE A 141 3.41 6.38 8.35
N THR A 142 4.00 6.37 9.53
CA THR A 142 3.28 6.61 10.79
C THR A 142 3.03 8.08 11.04
N GLU A 143 4.01 8.93 10.76
CA GLU A 143 4.04 10.34 11.12
C GLU A 143 3.71 11.21 9.91
N ASP A 144 4.49 11.15 8.82
CA ASP A 144 4.27 12.03 7.66
C ASP A 144 2.94 11.75 6.95
N LEU A 145 2.58 10.46 6.78
CA LEU A 145 1.29 10.07 6.21
C LEU A 145 0.17 10.01 7.26
N GLU A 146 0.48 10.25 8.53
CA GLU A 146 -0.45 10.19 9.67
C GLU A 146 -1.28 8.88 9.73
N LEU A 147 -0.67 7.74 9.36
CA LEU A 147 -1.35 6.43 9.36
C LEU A 147 -1.18 5.66 10.67
N ALA A 148 -0.59 6.27 11.70
CA ALA A 148 -0.56 5.70 13.03
C ALA A 148 -1.99 5.26 13.46
N ASP A 149 -2.11 4.01 13.90
CA ASP A 149 -3.37 3.40 14.37
C ASP A 149 -4.51 3.30 13.33
N LYS A 150 -4.22 3.42 12.02
CA LYS A 150 -5.26 3.35 10.96
C LYS A 150 -5.92 1.97 10.83
N GLU A 151 -5.25 0.91 11.31
CA GLU A 151 -5.69 -0.49 11.22
C GLU A 151 -6.00 -0.94 9.78
N LEU A 152 -5.05 -0.70 8.87
CA LEU A 152 -5.11 -1.19 7.50
C LEU A 152 -5.10 -2.71 7.47
N LYS A 153 -5.86 -3.28 6.53
CA LYS A 153 -5.81 -4.73 6.27
C LYS A 153 -4.43 -5.17 5.80
N GLN A 154 -3.79 -4.36 4.95
CA GLN A 154 -2.49 -4.68 4.37
C GLN A 154 -1.74 -3.42 3.93
N ILE A 155 -0.42 -3.46 4.06
CA ILE A 155 0.50 -2.66 3.26
C ILE A 155 1.22 -3.58 2.27
N GLU A 156 1.20 -3.22 0.99
CA GLU A 156 1.91 -3.92 -0.08
C GLU A 156 3.07 -3.05 -0.59
N LEU A 157 4.28 -3.57 -0.49
CA LEU A 157 5.49 -2.94 -1.01
C LEU A 157 5.72 -3.43 -2.44
N TYR A 158 5.34 -2.61 -3.41
CA TYR A 158 5.64 -2.85 -4.82
C TYR A 158 7.03 -2.30 -5.17
N SER A 159 8.04 -2.89 -4.53
CA SER A 159 9.45 -2.52 -4.63
C SER A 159 10.30 -3.73 -4.97
N CYS A 160 10.98 -3.68 -6.11
CA CYS A 160 11.74 -4.80 -6.67
C CYS A 160 12.70 -5.40 -5.64
N ASN A 161 12.70 -6.73 -5.53
CA ASN A 161 13.62 -7.54 -4.74
C ASN A 161 13.66 -7.28 -3.22
N MET A 162 12.88 -6.34 -2.69
CA MET A 162 12.97 -5.96 -1.27
C MET A 162 12.42 -7.03 -0.32
N GLY A 163 11.61 -7.97 -0.80
CA GLY A 163 11.24 -9.15 -0.03
C GLY A 163 12.43 -10.04 0.34
N SER A 164 13.60 -9.88 -0.32
CA SER A 164 14.83 -10.61 0.02
C SER A 164 15.64 -9.94 1.14
N SER A 165 15.21 -8.77 1.60
CA SER A 165 15.87 -8.02 2.68
C SER A 165 15.23 -8.37 4.03
N ASP A 166 15.60 -9.53 4.59
CA ASP A 166 14.96 -10.06 5.79
C ASP A 166 14.99 -9.08 6.98
N ASP A 167 16.10 -8.38 7.21
CA ASP A 167 16.24 -7.39 8.30
C ASP A 167 15.28 -6.21 8.12
N TYR A 168 15.25 -5.62 6.91
CA TYR A 168 14.34 -4.53 6.58
C TYR A 168 12.87 -4.93 6.76
N ILE A 169 12.48 -6.12 6.27
CA ILE A 169 11.12 -6.62 6.40
C ILE A 169 10.76 -6.88 7.87
N ASN A 170 11.69 -7.41 8.66
CA ASN A 170 11.47 -7.63 10.09
C ASN A 170 11.31 -6.32 10.85
N GLU A 171 12.10 -5.29 10.55
CA GLU A 171 11.95 -3.96 11.14
C GLU A 171 10.58 -3.35 10.80
N LEU A 172 10.19 -3.36 9.52
CA LEU A 172 8.87 -2.88 9.10
C LEU A 172 7.72 -3.64 9.78
N LYS A 173 7.83 -4.96 9.90
CA LYS A 173 6.83 -5.79 10.59
C LYS A 173 6.61 -5.35 12.04
N HIS A 174 7.68 -4.95 12.73
CA HIS A 174 7.59 -4.48 14.11
C HIS A 174 7.10 -3.03 14.19
N GLY A 175 7.68 -2.12 13.40
CA GLY A 175 7.35 -0.70 13.40
C GLY A 175 5.93 -0.39 12.93
N LEU A 176 5.41 -1.15 11.97
CA LEU A 176 4.07 -0.91 11.38
C LEU A 176 2.94 -1.69 12.09
N SER A 177 3.17 -2.16 13.31
CA SER A 177 2.22 -3.01 14.05
C SER A 177 0.97 -2.32 14.56
N SER A 178 0.99 -0.99 14.69
CA SER A 178 -0.20 -0.16 14.89
C SER A 178 -0.90 0.20 13.57
N VAL A 179 -0.18 0.16 12.45
CA VAL A 179 -0.68 0.67 11.16
C VAL A 179 -1.46 -0.39 10.39
N CYS A 180 -0.94 -1.62 10.28
CA CYS A 180 -1.54 -2.64 9.42
C CYS A 180 -1.48 -4.06 10.00
N HIS A 181 -2.32 -4.95 9.49
CA HIS A 181 -2.37 -6.36 9.89
C HIS A 181 -1.51 -7.30 9.03
N ARG A 182 -1.05 -6.83 7.87
CA ARG A 182 -0.33 -7.65 6.91
C ARG A 182 0.64 -6.81 6.10
N LEU A 183 1.89 -7.25 5.99
CA LEU A 183 2.88 -6.70 5.08
C LEU A 183 3.11 -7.70 3.94
N VAL A 184 3.15 -7.21 2.71
CA VAL A 184 3.45 -8.01 1.51
C VAL A 184 4.61 -7.37 0.77
N ALA A 185 5.62 -8.16 0.41
CA ALA A 185 6.77 -7.72 -0.37
C ALA A 185 7.20 -8.79 -1.38
N TYR A 186 8.01 -8.42 -2.36
CA TYR A 186 8.37 -9.29 -3.50
C TYR A 186 9.89 -9.51 -3.60
N LYS A 187 10.28 -10.75 -3.93
CA LYS A 187 11.68 -11.18 -4.14
C LYS A 187 12.09 -11.15 -5.62
N THR A 188 11.37 -10.39 -6.43
CA THR A 188 11.52 -10.34 -7.89
C THR A 188 11.57 -8.89 -8.37
N LEU A 189 11.96 -8.71 -9.62
CA LEU A 189 11.66 -7.45 -10.30
C LEU A 189 10.14 -7.30 -10.44
N CYS A 190 9.70 -6.05 -10.39
CA CYS A 190 8.32 -5.62 -10.48
C CYS A 190 8.20 -4.70 -11.69
N GLY A 191 7.16 -4.87 -12.50
CA GLY A 191 6.95 -4.09 -13.72
C GLY A 191 5.48 -3.87 -14.04
N ALA A 192 5.22 -3.29 -15.20
CA ALA A 192 3.86 -3.05 -15.69
C ALA A 192 3.54 -3.92 -16.90
N GLY A 193 2.40 -4.60 -16.87
CA GLY A 193 1.83 -5.33 -17.99
C GLY A 193 0.42 -4.85 -18.31
N LYS A 194 -0.17 -5.36 -19.40
CA LYS A 194 -1.52 -4.95 -19.85
C LYS A 194 -2.61 -5.14 -18.79
N GLU A 195 -2.42 -6.12 -17.90
CA GLU A 195 -3.37 -6.49 -16.85
C GLU A 195 -2.93 -6.02 -15.45
N GLY A 196 -1.95 -5.11 -15.35
CA GLY A 196 -1.48 -4.58 -14.07
C GLY A 196 -0.07 -5.06 -13.72
N LYS A 197 0.11 -5.59 -12.50
CA LYS A 197 1.41 -6.00 -11.98
C LYS A 197 2.00 -7.15 -12.79
N VAL A 198 3.28 -7.05 -13.10
CA VAL A 198 4.07 -8.14 -13.66
C VAL A 198 5.29 -8.36 -12.77
N PHE A 199 5.59 -9.61 -12.49
CA PHE A 199 6.74 -10.02 -11.69
C PHE A 199 7.70 -10.78 -12.58
N ILE A 200 8.98 -10.41 -12.53
CA ILE A 200 10.02 -10.98 -13.40
C ILE A 200 11.07 -11.66 -12.53
N LYS A 201 11.20 -12.97 -12.70
CA LYS A 201 12.29 -13.76 -12.13
C LYS A 201 13.41 -13.83 -13.15
N GLU A 202 14.46 -13.06 -12.89
CA GLU A 202 15.65 -13.05 -13.74
C GLU A 202 16.33 -14.44 -13.73
N SER A 203 16.70 -14.94 -14.90
CA SER A 203 17.44 -16.21 -15.05
C SER A 203 18.93 -16.08 -14.71
N GLY A 204 19.42 -14.84 -14.54
CA GLY A 204 20.81 -14.52 -14.26
C GLY A 204 21.73 -14.81 -15.45
N ASN A 205 22.90 -15.42 -15.18
CA ASN A 205 23.90 -15.75 -16.22
C ASN A 205 23.66 -17.11 -16.89
N ASN A 206 22.59 -17.81 -16.55
CA ASN A 206 22.23 -19.05 -17.22
C ASN A 206 21.57 -18.74 -18.56
N LYS A 207 21.73 -19.60 -19.56
CA LYS A 207 21.13 -19.45 -20.91
C LYS A 207 19.59 -19.51 -20.93
N ASP A 208 18.96 -19.53 -19.77
CA ASP A 208 17.52 -19.60 -19.62
C ASP A 208 16.91 -18.22 -19.86
N GLN A 209 15.65 -18.19 -20.31
CA GLN A 209 14.91 -16.93 -20.47
C GLN A 209 14.35 -16.49 -19.12
N ASP A 210 14.21 -15.17 -18.95
CA ASP A 210 13.48 -14.60 -17.80
C ASP A 210 12.05 -15.14 -17.75
N LEU A 211 11.57 -15.39 -16.53
CA LEU A 211 10.21 -15.88 -16.30
C LEU A 211 9.32 -14.73 -15.83
N PHE A 212 8.16 -14.61 -16.48
CA PHE A 212 7.20 -13.55 -16.23
C PHE A 212 5.93 -14.13 -15.60
N TYR A 213 5.47 -13.50 -14.54
CA TYR A 213 4.29 -13.89 -13.77
C TYR A 213 3.34 -12.71 -13.59
N ASP A 214 2.06 -13.01 -13.53
CA ASP A 214 1.04 -12.13 -12.96
C ASP A 214 0.85 -12.45 -11.47
N GLU A 215 0.01 -11.69 -10.77
CA GLU A 215 -0.22 -11.92 -9.34
C GLU A 215 -0.92 -13.27 -9.04
N SER A 216 -1.69 -13.82 -9.99
CA SER A 216 -2.47 -15.05 -9.79
C SER A 216 -1.63 -16.32 -9.93
N ASN A 217 -0.51 -16.25 -10.66
CA ASN A 217 0.40 -17.36 -10.90
C ASN A 217 1.81 -17.16 -10.33
N LEU A 218 2.02 -16.09 -9.55
CA LEU A 218 3.29 -15.84 -8.87
C LEU A 218 3.59 -16.97 -7.87
N PRO A 219 4.73 -17.68 -7.99
CA PRO A 219 5.14 -18.67 -7.02
C PRO A 219 5.29 -18.08 -5.61
N ASN A 220 4.81 -18.80 -4.59
CA ASN A 220 4.80 -18.30 -3.21
C ASN A 220 6.21 -17.96 -2.69
N GLU A 221 7.25 -18.67 -3.15
CA GLU A 221 8.63 -18.40 -2.74
C GLU A 221 9.16 -17.03 -3.20
N LEU A 222 8.50 -16.41 -4.19
CA LEU A 222 8.84 -15.08 -4.71
C LEU A 222 8.09 -13.95 -3.98
N LYS A 223 7.25 -14.30 -3.01
CA LYS A 223 6.42 -13.38 -2.24
C LYS A 223 6.71 -13.58 -0.74
N VAL A 224 6.83 -12.48 -0.02
CA VAL A 224 6.85 -12.47 1.45
C VAL A 224 5.51 -11.95 1.94
N VAL A 225 4.91 -12.68 2.89
CA VAL A 225 3.66 -12.28 3.53
C VAL A 225 3.85 -12.39 5.04
N GLU A 226 3.98 -11.25 5.68
CA GLU A 226 4.11 -11.15 7.13
C GLU A 226 2.77 -10.74 7.74
N TYR A 227 2.28 -11.55 8.68
CA TYR A 227 1.09 -11.21 9.46
C TYR A 227 1.53 -10.44 10.69
N ILE A 228 1.03 -9.21 10.81
CA ILE A 228 1.34 -8.33 11.93
C ILE A 228 0.19 -8.40 12.91
N ARG A 229 0.50 -8.81 14.14
CA ARG A 229 -0.45 -8.73 15.25
C ARG A 229 -0.21 -7.42 15.98
N PRO A 230 -1.27 -6.71 16.43
CA PRO A 230 -1.10 -5.55 17.27
C PRO A 230 -0.20 -5.91 18.44
N TYR A 231 0.81 -5.09 18.71
CA TYR A 231 1.72 -5.29 19.83
C TYR A 231 1.01 -4.92 21.15
N ASN A 232 -0.05 -5.68 21.49
CA ASN A 232 -0.78 -5.48 22.72
C ASN A 232 -0.01 -6.13 23.87
N ASN A 233 0.68 -5.26 24.62
CA ASN A 233 0.96 -5.37 26.05
C ASN A 233 1.23 -6.79 26.56
N GLN A 234 2.49 -7.21 26.54
CA GLN A 234 3.01 -8.05 27.61
C GLN A 234 2.92 -7.27 28.94
N LYS A 235 1.70 -7.08 29.46
CA LYS A 235 1.51 -6.82 30.87
C LYS A 235 2.05 -8.04 31.59
N CYS A 236 3.20 -7.85 32.23
CA CYS A 236 3.64 -8.53 33.45
C CYS A 236 2.60 -9.52 33.98
N ILE A 237 2.75 -10.80 33.65
CA ILE A 237 2.35 -11.86 34.58
C ILE A 237 3.65 -12.30 35.23
N ARG A 238 4.08 -11.55 36.25
CA ARG A 238 4.91 -12.13 37.30
C ARG A 238 3.97 -13.08 38.06
N GLN A 239 4.16 -14.37 37.88
CA GLN A 239 3.77 -15.35 38.91
C GLN A 239 4.85 -15.37 39.99
#